data_AF-A0ABD5SV92-F1
#
_entry.id   AF-A0ABD5SV92-F1
#
_cell.length_a   1.000
_cell.length_b   1.000
_cell.length_c   1.000
_cell.angle_alpha   90.00
_cell.angle_beta   90.00
_cell.angle_gamma   90.00
#
_symmetry.space_group_name_H-M   'P 1'
#
loop_
_entity.id
_entity.type
_entity.pdbx_description
1 polymer ?
#
loop_
_entity_poly.entity_id
_entity_poly.type
_entity_poly.pdbx_seq_one_letter_code
_entity_poly.pdbx_strand_id
1 'polypeptide(L)' 'AGFAGREWIATPDHDAPVEAPMAYAWNPTVQGAKSEDTALVTDEEIETLTATDRWPTTTVSAVDRDVELERPDVLELED' A
#
# COMPACT_ATOMS: atom_id res chain seq x y z
N ALA A 1 4.46 -25.10 -5.07
CA ALA A 1 4.28 -23.73 -5.57
C ALA A 1 4.11 -23.80 -7.09
N GLY A 2 3.08 -23.16 -7.65
CA GLY A 2 2.66 -23.42 -9.05
C GLY A 2 2.17 -22.20 -9.83
N PHE A 3 2.38 -20.99 -9.33
CA PHE A 3 2.12 -19.76 -10.07
C PHE A 3 3.34 -18.85 -9.93
N ALA A 4 3.98 -18.53 -11.05
CA ALA A 4 4.99 -17.49 -11.08
C ALA A 4 4.25 -16.15 -11.06
N GLY A 5 4.52 -15.31 -10.06
CA GLY A 5 4.04 -13.92 -10.05
C GLY A 5 4.48 -13.23 -11.35
N ARG A 6 3.57 -12.47 -11.96
CA ARG A 6 3.87 -11.70 -13.18
C ARG A 6 4.70 -10.46 -12.87
N GLU A 7 4.61 -10.00 -11.62
CA GLU A 7 5.26 -8.83 -11.09
C GLU A 7 6.13 -9.25 -9.92
N TRP A 8 7.12 -8.41 -9.64
CA TRP A 8 7.96 -8.56 -8.47
C TRP A 8 7.17 -8.26 -7.19
N ILE A 9 7.64 -8.80 -6.07
CA ILE A 9 7.08 -8.55 -4.74
C ILE A 9 8.07 -7.66 -4.01
N ALA A 10 7.60 -6.56 -3.42
CA ALA A 10 8.43 -5.71 -2.60
C ALA A 10 8.98 -6.49 -1.40
N THR A 11 10.30 -6.48 -1.24
CA THR A 11 10.98 -6.92 -0.03
C THR A 11 11.96 -5.84 0.42
N PRO A 12 12.41 -5.83 1.68
CA PRO A 12 13.36 -4.83 2.17
C PRO A 12 14.66 -4.75 1.37
N ASP A 13 15.08 -5.85 0.74
CA ASP A 13 16.32 -5.97 -0.03
C ASP A 13 16.08 -5.92 -1.56
N HIS A 14 14.88 -5.56 -2.01
CA HIS A 14 14.53 -5.55 -3.43
C HIS A 14 14.85 -4.21 -4.08
N ASP A 15 15.60 -4.24 -5.19
CA ASP A 15 16.09 -3.02 -5.88
C ASP A 15 15.29 -2.63 -7.14
N ALA A 16 14.19 -3.32 -7.47
CA ALA A 16 13.41 -2.92 -8.65
C ALA A 16 12.83 -1.50 -8.47
N PRO A 17 12.93 -0.65 -9.49
CA PRO A 17 12.41 0.70 -9.42
C PRO A 17 10.88 0.72 -9.39
N VAL A 18 10.35 1.75 -8.73
CA VAL A 18 8.99 2.23 -8.95
C VAL A 18 9.02 3.11 -10.20
N GLU A 19 8.12 2.84 -11.14
CA GLU A 19 7.99 3.54 -12.42
C GLU A 19 6.76 4.45 -12.36
N ALA A 20 6.86 5.63 -12.96
CA ALA A 20 5.74 6.57 -13.09
C ALA A 20 5.42 6.82 -14.58
N PRO A 21 4.14 6.83 -14.99
CA PRO A 21 2.95 6.54 -14.19
C PRO A 21 2.65 5.03 -14.09
N MET A 22 2.42 4.51 -12.88
CA MET A 22 2.04 3.11 -12.68
C MET A 22 1.18 2.91 -11.43
N ALA A 23 0.20 2.01 -11.51
CA ALA A 23 -0.57 1.57 -10.37
C ALA A 23 0.08 0.34 -9.72
N TYR A 24 0.24 0.37 -8.39
CA TYR A 24 0.83 -0.70 -7.60
C TYR A 24 -0.18 -1.24 -6.60
N ALA A 25 -0.32 -2.56 -6.56
CA ALA A 25 -0.99 -3.23 -5.45
C ALA A 25 -0.04 -3.31 -4.24
N TRP A 26 -0.47 -2.78 -3.10
CA TRP A 26 0.26 -2.84 -1.86
C TRP A 26 -0.57 -3.52 -0.79
N ASN A 27 -0.19 -4.74 -0.42
CA ASN A 27 -0.98 -5.62 0.45
C ASN A 27 -0.17 -6.34 1.55
N PRO A 28 0.60 -5.61 2.38
CA PRO A 28 1.35 -6.20 3.48
C PRO A 28 0.45 -6.98 4.43
N THR A 29 0.92 -8.16 4.82
CA THR A 29 0.20 -9.10 5.67
C THR A 29 1.09 -9.49 6.86
N VAL A 30 0.51 -9.48 8.06
CA VAL A 30 1.07 -10.05 9.29
C VAL A 30 0.18 -11.20 9.76
N GLN A 31 0.55 -11.87 10.85
CA GLN A 31 -0.30 -12.93 11.40
C GLN A 31 -1.65 -12.36 11.86
N GLY A 32 -2.71 -12.69 11.14
CA GLY A 32 -4.09 -12.32 11.48
C GLY A 32 -4.59 -10.99 10.91
N ALA A 33 -3.76 -10.23 10.18
CA ALA A 33 -4.17 -8.95 9.61
C ALA A 33 -3.50 -8.67 8.26
N LYS A 34 -4.21 -7.94 7.39
CA LYS A 34 -3.72 -7.42 6.11
C LYS A 34 -4.22 -5.98 5.95
N SER A 35 -3.34 -5.10 5.49
CA SER A 35 -3.71 -3.77 4.97
C SER A 35 -3.49 -3.82 3.46
N GLU A 36 -4.48 -3.46 2.65
CA GLU A 36 -4.42 -3.60 1.20
C GLU A 36 -5.03 -2.40 0.49
N ASP A 37 -4.29 -1.84 -0.45
CA ASP A 37 -4.74 -0.78 -1.34
C ASP A 37 -4.07 -0.88 -2.72
N THR A 38 -4.65 -0.20 -3.71
CA THR A 38 -3.98 0.10 -4.98
C THR A 38 -3.64 1.59 -5.02
N ALA A 39 -2.37 1.92 -5.21
CA ALA A 39 -1.91 3.30 -5.33
C ALA A 39 -1.43 3.61 -6.75
N LEU A 40 -1.88 4.72 -7.33
CA LEU A 40 -1.33 5.31 -8.54
C LEU A 40 -0.15 6.18 -8.18
N VAL A 41 1.03 5.82 -8.69
CA VAL A 41 2.25 6.63 -8.55
C VAL A 41 2.43 7.45 -9.83
N THR A 42 2.53 8.76 -9.67
CA THR A 42 2.87 9.71 -10.74
C THR A 42 4.16 10.44 -10.40
N ASP A 43 4.63 11.32 -11.29
CA ASP A 43 5.76 12.21 -10.98
C ASP A 43 5.41 13.29 -9.94
N GLU A 44 4.12 13.49 -9.64
CA GLU A 44 3.61 14.56 -8.77
C GLU A 44 3.13 14.03 -7.41
N GLU A 45 2.50 12.86 -7.38
CA GLU A 45 1.87 12.34 -6.16
C GLU A 45 1.73 10.80 -6.13
N ILE A 46 1.30 10.30 -4.98
CA ILE A 46 0.86 8.93 -4.77
C ILE A 46 -0.61 8.97 -4.36
N GLU A 47 -1.50 8.55 -5.26
CA GLU A 47 -2.96 8.58 -5.05
C GLU A 47 -3.48 7.17 -4.70
N THR A 48 -4.18 7.02 -3.57
CA THR A 48 -4.85 5.77 -3.21
C THR A 48 -6.18 5.62 -3.96
N LEU A 49 -6.23 4.74 -4.97
CA LEU A 49 -7.40 4.53 -5.84
C LEU A 49 -8.52 3.70 -5.20
N THR A 50 -8.22 3.01 -4.09
CA THR A 50 -9.13 2.08 -3.41
C THR A 50 -9.74 2.64 -2.13
N ALA A 51 -9.49 3.92 -1.82
CA ALA A 51 -10.13 4.59 -0.71
C ALA A 51 -11.65 4.61 -0.91
N THR A 52 -12.40 4.31 0.16
CA THR A 52 -13.86 4.18 0.08
C THR A 52 -14.62 5.14 0.99
N ASP A 53 -13.93 5.87 1.86
CA ASP A 53 -14.51 6.66 2.96
C ASP A 53 -15.39 5.86 3.96
N ARG A 54 -15.34 4.52 3.89
CA ARG A 54 -16.13 3.63 4.77
C ARG A 54 -15.31 2.99 5.90
N TRP A 55 -14.00 3.18 5.88
CA TRP A 55 -13.06 2.66 6.85
C TRP A 55 -12.32 3.82 7.50
N PRO A 56 -11.97 3.73 8.79
CA PRO A 56 -11.05 4.69 9.39
C PRO A 56 -9.70 4.61 8.68
N THR A 57 -9.01 5.75 8.62
CA THR A 57 -7.65 5.83 8.11
C THR A 57 -6.72 6.42 9.16
N THR A 58 -5.44 6.07 9.04
CA THR A 58 -4.36 6.64 9.84
C THR A 58 -3.23 7.08 8.91
N THR A 59 -2.62 8.23 9.23
CA THR A 59 -1.46 8.74 8.51
C THR A 59 -0.23 7.94 8.91
N VAL A 60 0.49 7.37 7.94
CA VAL A 60 1.75 6.67 8.18
C VAL A 60 2.91 7.38 7.49
N SER A 61 4.02 7.57 8.20
CA SER A 61 5.24 8.14 7.65
C SER A 61 6.16 7.04 7.10
N ALA A 62 6.76 7.29 5.95
CA ALA A 62 7.74 6.39 5.36
C ALA A 62 9.04 6.36 6.18
N VAL A 63 9.65 5.18 6.30
CA VAL A 63 10.94 5.03 6.99
C VAL A 63 12.03 5.71 6.17
N ASP A 64 12.82 6.57 6.82
CA ASP A 64 13.94 7.32 6.23
C ASP A 64 13.56 8.19 5.00
N ARG A 65 12.29 8.56 4.86
CA ARG A 65 11.77 9.42 3.79
C ARG A 65 10.74 10.41 4.34
N ASP A 66 10.71 11.60 3.77
CA ASP A 66 9.72 12.63 4.09
C ASP A 66 8.48 12.47 3.21
N VAL A 67 7.74 11.38 3.43
CA VAL A 67 6.51 11.04 2.71
C VAL A 67 5.50 10.48 3.72
N GLU A 68 4.28 10.97 3.67
CA GLU A 68 3.15 10.49 4.47
C GLU A 68 2.04 9.95 3.56
N LEU A 69 1.39 8.87 3.98
CA LEU A 69 0.30 8.24 3.25
C LEU A 69 -0.85 7.89 4.21
N GLU A 70 -2.08 8.08 3.76
CA GLU A 70 -3.27 7.57 4.44
C GLU A 70 -3.39 6.06 4.21
N ARG A 71 -3.55 5.28 5.29
CA ARG A 71 -3.73 3.83 5.24
C ARG A 71 -4.96 3.40 6.03
N PRO A 72 -5.63 2.29 5.64
CA PRO A 72 -6.72 1.72 6.41
C PRO A 72 -6.28 1.43 7.85
N ASP A 73 -7.05 1.91 8.80
CA ASP A 73 -6.94 1.61 10.22
C ASP A 73 -7.95 0.51 10.61
N VAL A 74 -7.89 0.06 11.85
CA VAL A 74 -8.81 -0.94 12.41
C VAL A 74 -10.21 -0.35 12.50
N LEU A 75 -11.16 -0.98 11.79
CA LEU A 75 -12.58 -0.68 11.96
C LEU A 75 -13.09 -1.31 13.26
N GLU A 76 -13.42 -0.47 14.23
CA GLU A 76 -14.17 -0.87 15.42
C GLU A 76 -15.67 -0.88 15.09
N LEU A 77 -16.36 -1.99 15.39
CA LEU A 77 -17.81 -2.08 15.26
C LEU A 77 -18.43 -1.59 16.57
N GLU A 78 -19.43 -0.71 16.48
CA GLU A 78 -20.24 -0.34 17.65
C GLU A 78 -20.94 -1.58 18.22
N ASP A 79 -21.08 -1.64 19.55
CA ASP A 79 -21.76 -2.72 20.27
C ASP A 79 -23.27 -2.85 19.93
#